data_AF-W1Y4K9-F1
#
_entry.id   AF-W1Y4K9-F1
#
_cell.length_a   1.000
_cell.length_b   1.000
_cell.length_c   1.000
_cell.angle_alpha   90.00
_cell.angle_beta   90.00
_cell.angle_gamma   90.00
#
_symmetry.space_group_name_H-M   'P 1'
#
loop_
_entity.id
_entity.type
_entity.pdbx_description
1 polymer ?
#
loop_
_entity_poly.entity_id
_entity_poly.type
_entity_poly.pdbx_seq_one_letter_code
_entity_poly.pdbx_strand_id
1 'polypeptide(L)' 'MTFRNAEQLRDAARYVPLDRLLVETDSPYLAPVPHRGKENQPAMVRDVAEYMAVLKGVAVEELAQ' A
#
# COMPACT_ATOMS: atom_id res chain seq x y z
N MET A 1 -2.61 3.72 -1.71
CA MET A 1 -2.68 5.08 -2.31
C MET A 1 -4.05 5.32 -2.93
N THR A 2 -4.73 6.40 -2.57
CA THR A 2 -6.14 6.65 -2.95
C THR A 2 -6.24 8.15 -3.31
N PHE A 3 -5.94 8.44 -4.57
CA PHE A 3 -6.18 9.70 -5.27
C PHE A 3 -7.16 9.39 -6.41
N ARG A 4 -7.84 10.38 -7.01
CA ARG A 4 -8.74 10.14 -8.15
C ARG A 4 -8.05 9.49 -9.38
N ASN A 5 -6.71 9.54 -9.46
CA ASN A 5 -5.87 8.78 -10.39
C ASN A 5 -5.38 7.41 -9.84
N ALA A 6 -6.00 6.91 -8.77
CA ALA A 6 -5.59 5.66 -8.13
C ALA A 6 -5.95 4.42 -8.94
N GLU A 7 -6.77 4.53 -9.98
CA GLU A 7 -7.07 3.37 -10.84
C GLU A 7 -5.83 2.95 -11.64
N GLN A 8 -5.20 3.88 -12.36
CA GLN A 8 -3.94 3.61 -13.08
C GLN A 8 -2.84 3.09 -12.16
N LEU A 9 -2.76 3.62 -10.94
CA LEU A 9 -1.81 3.15 -9.95
C LEU A 9 -2.15 1.76 -9.40
N ARG A 10 -3.44 1.47 -9.17
CA ARG A 10 -3.88 0.13 -8.78
C ARG A 10 -3.60 -0.88 -9.89
N ASP A 11 -3.79 -0.50 -11.14
CA ASP A 11 -3.50 -1.35 -12.29
C ASP A 11 -2.00 -1.59 -12.42
N ALA A 12 -1.17 -0.57 -12.23
CA ALA A 12 0.29 -0.73 -12.16
C ALA A 12 0.68 -1.68 -11.02
N ALA A 13 0.13 -1.49 -9.81
CA ALA A 13 0.39 -2.37 -8.67
C ALA A 13 -0.05 -3.83 -8.94
N ARG A 14 -1.19 -4.06 -9.60
CA ARG A 14 -1.63 -5.39 -10.04
C ARG A 14 -0.65 -6.01 -11.05
N TYR A 15 -0.19 -5.22 -12.01
CA TYR A 15 0.71 -5.67 -13.08
C TYR A 15 2.12 -6.03 -12.59
N VAL A 16 2.71 -5.24 -11.67
CA VAL A 16 4.10 -5.43 -11.21
C VAL A 16 4.23 -6.76 -10.45
N PRO A 17 5.18 -7.65 -10.79
CA PRO A 17 5.41 -8.90 -10.06
C PRO A 17 5.70 -8.69 -8.56
N LEU A 18 5.32 -9.65 -7.71
CA LEU A 18 5.47 -9.53 -6.25
C LEU A 18 6.92 -9.34 -5.81
N ASP A 19 7.86 -10.05 -6.45
CA ASP A 19 9.31 -9.97 -6.23
C ASP A 19 9.93 -8.62 -6.63
N ARG A 20 9.13 -7.71 -7.19
CA ARG A 20 9.52 -6.35 -7.58
C ARG A 20 8.71 -5.27 -6.88
N LEU A 21 7.96 -5.62 -5.84
CA LEU A 21 7.21 -4.67 -5.03
C LEU A 21 7.95 -4.37 -3.72
N LEU A 22 7.99 -3.09 -3.36
CA LEU A 22 8.39 -2.62 -2.04
C LEU A 22 7.21 -1.87 -1.43
N VAL A 23 6.92 -2.16 -0.16
CA VAL A 23 5.88 -1.46 0.60
C VAL A 23 6.55 -0.50 1.58
N GLU A 24 6.17 0.77 1.52
CA GLU A 24 6.68 1.82 2.41
C GLU A 24 5.57 2.80 2.81
N THR A 25 5.86 3.65 3.80
CA THR A 25 5.08 4.85 4.11
C THR A 25 5.86 6.09 3.75
N ASP A 26 5.16 7.10 3.25
CA ASP A 26 5.73 8.44 3.01
C ASP A 26 5.65 9.32 4.27
N SER A 27 5.91 8.74 5.45
CA SER A 27 5.76 9.45 6.72
C SER A 27 6.69 10.67 6.78
N PRO A 28 6.19 11.85 7.22
CA PRO A 28 4.93 12.10 7.95
C PRO A 28 3.68 12.35 7.06
N TYR A 29 3.80 12.22 5.74
CA TYR A 29 2.75 12.55 4.77
C TYR A 29 1.91 11.33 4.35
N LEU A 30 0.76 11.59 3.73
CA LEU A 30 -0.05 10.58 3.03
C LEU A 30 -0.51 9.38 3.88
N ALA A 31 -1.03 9.64 5.08
CA ALA A 31 -1.54 8.58 5.95
C ALA A 31 -2.54 7.64 5.22
N PRO A 32 -2.38 6.31 5.32
CA PRO A 32 -3.26 5.35 4.67
C PRO A 32 -4.67 5.38 5.29
N VAL A 33 -5.63 4.72 4.64
CA VAL A 33 -6.96 4.49 5.25
C VAL A 33 -6.80 3.41 6.32
N PRO A 34 -7.40 3.54 7.53
CA PRO A 34 -8.42 4.53 7.95
C PRO A 34 -7.86 5.83 8.56
N HIS A 35 -6.56 6.04 8.58
CA HIS A 35 -5.86 7.17 9.22
C HIS A 35 -5.83 8.47 8.40
N ARG A 36 -6.56 8.57 7.28
CA ARG A 36 -6.56 9.76 6.42
C ARG A 36 -6.84 11.05 7.19
N GLY A 37 -6.09 12.09 6.83
CA GLY A 37 -6.17 13.41 7.49
C GLY A 37 -5.40 13.50 8.80
N LYS A 38 -4.76 12.42 9.26
CA LYS A 38 -3.79 12.43 10.36
C LYS A 38 -2.36 12.39 9.81
N GLU A 39 -1.39 12.65 10.68
CA GLU A 39 0.02 12.44 10.38
C GLU A 39 0.29 10.95 10.14
N ASN A 40 1.04 10.66 9.07
CA ASN A 40 1.43 9.29 8.76
C ASN A 40 2.60 8.86 9.64
N GLN A 41 2.62 7.62 10.09
CA GLN A 41 3.70 7.07 10.91
C GLN A 41 4.29 5.82 10.26
N PRO A 42 5.60 5.53 10.43
CA PRO A 42 6.22 4.32 9.90
C PRO A 42 5.49 3.03 10.29
N ALA A 43 4.87 3.01 11.48
CA ALA A 43 4.07 1.88 11.94
C ALA A 43 2.84 1.57 11.05
N MET A 44 2.33 2.56 10.29
CA MET A 44 1.21 2.40 9.36
C MET A 44 1.60 1.68 8.06
N VAL A 45 2.86 1.24 7.91
CA VAL A 45 3.29 0.42 6.77
C VAL A 45 2.50 -0.88 6.67
N ARG A 46 2.04 -1.40 7.81
CA ARG A 46 1.15 -2.56 7.88
C ARG A 46 -0.16 -2.32 7.13
N ASP A 47 -0.80 -1.17 7.30
CA ASP A 47 -2.05 -0.84 6.61
C ASP A 47 -1.85 -0.76 5.09
N VAL A 48 -0.68 -0.28 4.65
CA VAL A 48 -0.32 -0.26 3.23
C VAL A 48 -0.11 -1.67 2.70
N ALA A 49 0.59 -2.54 3.45
CA ALA A 49 0.83 -3.93 3.08
C ALA A 49 -0.48 -4.73 2.99
N GLU A 50 -1.38 -4.57 3.95
CA GLU A 50 -2.70 -5.22 3.94
C GLU A 50 -3.53 -4.80 2.72
N TYR A 51 -3.52 -3.50 2.39
CA TYR A 51 -4.19 -3.02 1.18
C TYR A 51 -3.58 -3.61 -0.10
N MET A 52 -2.25 -3.70 -0.16
CA MET A 52 -1.55 -4.30 -1.30
C MET A 52 -1.85 -5.80 -1.42
N ALA A 53 -1.92 -6.54 -0.32
CA ALA A 53 -2.25 -7.96 -0.30
C ALA A 53 -3.63 -8.21 -0.92
N VAL A 54 -4.64 -7.42 -0.51
CA VAL A 54 -5.99 -7.46 -1.09
C VAL A 54 -5.98 -7.13 -2.58
N LEU A 55 -5.18 -6.15 -2.99
CA LEU A 55 -5.09 -5.75 -4.40
C LEU A 55 -4.43 -6.81 -5.28
N LYS A 56 -3.45 -7.54 -4.74
CA LYS A 56 -2.71 -8.61 -5.42
C LYS A 56 -3.39 -9.98 -5.32
N GLY A 57 -4.34 -10.15 -4.41
CA GLY A 57 -5.02 -11.42 -4.17
C GLY A 57 -4.15 -12.47 -3.48
N VAL A 58 -3.23 -12.02 -2.61
CA VAL A 58 -2.29 -12.87 -1.85
C VAL A 58 -2.42 -12.62 -0.35
N ALA A 59 -1.85 -13.51 0.46
CA ALA A 59 -1.75 -13.27 1.91
C ALA A 59 -0.76 -12.14 2.20
N VAL A 60 -0.96 -11.39 3.29
CA VAL A 60 -0.06 -10.27 3.63
C VAL A 60 1.34 -10.77 4.00
N GLU A 61 1.43 -12.00 4.51
CA GLU A 61 2.67 -12.70 4.81
C GLU A 61 3.52 -12.92 3.55
N GLU A 62 2.89 -13.11 2.38
CA GLU A 62 3.59 -13.26 1.10
C GLU A 62 4.24 -11.95 0.64
N LEU A 63 3.76 -10.79 1.11
CA LEU A 63 4.40 -9.49 0.87
C LEU A 63 5.49 -9.15 1.88
N ALA A 64 5.54 -9.87 3.00
CA ALA A 64 6.49 -9.63 4.09
C ALA A 64 7.74 -10.53 4.04
N GLN A 65 7.82 -11.41 3.03
CA GLN A 65 8.95 -12.30 2.75
C GLN A 65 10.00 -11.60 1.90
#